data_AF-A0A2H9PU46-F1
#
_entry.id   AF-A0A2H9PU46-F1
#
_cell.length_a   1.000
_cell.length_b   1.000
_cell.length_c   1.000
_cell.angle_alpha   90.00
_cell.angle_beta   90.00
_cell.angle_gamma   90.00
#
_symmetry.space_group_name_H-M   'P 1'
#
loop_
_entity.id
_entity.type
_entity.pdbx_description
1 polymer ?
#
loop_
_entity_poly.entity_id
_entity_poly.type
_entity_poly.pdbx_seq_one_letter_code
_entity_poly.pdbx_strand_id
1 'polypeptide(L)' 'MSKIIVYSAPNCPWCHTLKDFLKEKNIEFEDIDVSKDHEKATEMIEKSGQMGVPQIEINGKMIVGFDKEAIEKELENV' A
#
# COMPACT_ATOMS: atom_id res chain seq x y z
N MET A 1 -4.96 -12.28 11.63
CA MET A 1 -5.67 -11.67 10.48
C MET A 1 -4.72 -10.67 9.89
N SER A 2 -4.19 -10.99 8.73
CA SER A 2 -3.13 -10.21 8.11
C SER A 2 -3.76 -8.99 7.45
N LYS A 3 -3.56 -7.82 8.06
CA LYS A 3 -4.16 -6.58 7.56
C LYS A 3 -3.21 -5.97 6.54
N ILE A 4 -3.65 -5.95 5.28
CA ILE A 4 -2.91 -5.36 4.18
C ILE A 4 -3.72 -4.17 3.69
N ILE A 5 -3.11 -3.00 3.71
CA ILE A 5 -3.73 -1.74 3.31
C ILE A 5 -2.87 -1.12 2.23
N VAL A 6 -3.45 -0.84 1.07
CA VAL A 6 -2.80 -0.19 -0.05
C VAL A 6 -3.28 1.24 -0.11
N TYR A 7 -2.37 2.17 0.12
CA TYR A 7 -2.62 3.59 -0.06
C TYR A 7 -2.33 3.94 -1.51
N SER A 8 -3.39 4.26 -2.25
CA SER A 8 -3.35 4.57 -3.66
C SER A 8 -3.83 5.98 -3.95
N ALA A 9 -3.47 6.50 -5.13
CA ALA A 9 -3.98 7.76 -5.64
C ALA A 9 -4.49 7.56 -7.08
N PRO A 10 -5.56 8.29 -7.47
CA PRO A 10 -6.24 8.07 -8.75
C PRO A 10 -5.37 8.43 -9.95
N ASN A 11 -4.32 9.24 -9.75
CA ASN A 11 -3.44 9.71 -10.81
C ASN A 11 -2.07 9.00 -10.84
N CYS A 12 -1.96 7.81 -10.24
CA CYS A 12 -0.69 7.10 -10.11
C CYS A 12 -0.74 5.72 -10.81
N PRO A 13 -0.04 5.54 -11.95
CA PRO A 13 -0.04 4.27 -12.68
C PRO A 13 0.58 3.13 -11.86
N TRP A 14 1.55 3.44 -11.00
CA TRP A 14 2.20 2.46 -10.12
C TRP A 14 1.23 1.85 -9.08
N CYS A 15 0.23 2.61 -8.64
CA CYS A 15 -0.79 2.09 -7.74
C CYS A 15 -1.62 0.99 -8.38
N HIS A 16 -1.93 1.11 -9.68
CA HIS A 16 -2.65 0.07 -10.41
C HIS A 16 -1.83 -1.22 -10.48
N THR A 17 -0.53 -1.13 -10.82
CA THR A 17 0.38 -2.29 -10.86
C THR A 17 0.45 -3.00 -9.50
N LEU A 18 0.49 -2.25 -8.40
CA LEU A 18 0.49 -2.82 -7.04
C LEU A 18 -0.78 -3.60 -6.72
N LYS A 19 -1.95 -3.03 -7.05
CA LYS A 19 -3.23 -3.71 -6.85
C LYS A 19 -3.34 -4.98 -7.68
N ASP A 20 -2.90 -4.93 -8.94
CA ASP A 20 -2.89 -6.10 -9.82
C ASP A 20 -1.97 -7.19 -9.28
N PHE A 21 -0.77 -6.84 -8.83
CA PHE A 21 0.17 -7.77 -8.22
C PHE A 21 -0.39 -8.50 -7.00
N LEU A 22 -1.07 -7.77 -6.10
CA LEU A 22 -1.72 -8.36 -4.93
C LEU A 22 -2.91 -9.25 -5.32
N LYS A 23 -3.71 -8.84 -6.31
CA LYS A 23 -4.81 -9.64 -6.86
C LYS A 23 -4.31 -10.92 -7.51
N GLU A 24 -3.21 -10.86 -8.27
CA GLU A 24 -2.59 -12.01 -8.91
C GLU A 24 -2.15 -13.04 -7.86
N LYS A 25 -1.61 -12.57 -6.73
CA LYS A 25 -1.26 -13.41 -5.57
C LYS A 25 -2.48 -13.88 -4.74
N ASN A 26 -3.71 -13.52 -5.10
CA ASN A 26 -4.93 -13.83 -4.35
C ASN A 26 -4.89 -13.35 -2.89
N ILE A 27 -4.28 -12.18 -2.67
CA ILE A 27 -4.14 -11.61 -1.34
C ILE A 27 -5.27 -10.60 -1.12
N GLU A 28 -5.95 -10.71 0.02
CA GLU A 28 -6.94 -9.71 0.43
C GLU A 28 -6.23 -8.44 0.92
N PHE A 29 -6.58 -7.31 0.32
CA PHE A 29 -6.06 -6.00 0.72
C PHE A 29 -7.16 -4.94 0.69
N GLU A 30 -7.01 -3.94 1.56
CA GLU A 30 -7.87 -2.76 1.64
C GLU A 30 -7.28 -1.65 0.76
N ASP A 31 -8.03 -1.21 -0.24
CA ASP A 31 -7.61 -0.10 -1.09
C ASP A 31 -8.13 1.23 -0.54
N ILE A 32 -7.21 2.13 -0.19
CA ILE A 32 -7.51 3.45 0.36
C ILE A 32 -7.02 4.52 -0.60
N ASP A 33 -7.94 5.33 -1.10
CA ASP A 33 -7.63 6.47 -1.97
C ASP A 33 -7.26 7.70 -1.12
N VAL A 34 -5.96 7.95 -0.95
CA VAL A 34 -5.48 9.09 -0.15
C VAL A 34 -5.73 10.44 -0.80
N SER A 35 -6.13 10.48 -2.08
CA SER A 35 -6.51 11.73 -2.74
C SER A 35 -7.94 12.15 -2.40
N LYS A 36 -8.79 11.22 -1.98
CA LYS A 36 -10.14 11.49 -1.50
C LYS A 36 -10.18 11.61 0.02
N ASP A 37 -9.40 10.77 0.70
CA ASP A 37 -9.36 10.70 2.16
C ASP A 37 -8.09 11.35 2.71
N HIS A 38 -8.16 12.66 2.96
CA HIS A 38 -7.05 13.41 3.55
C HIS A 38 -6.64 12.89 4.94
N GLU A 39 -7.58 12.40 5.76
CA GLU A 39 -7.24 11.76 7.04
C GLU A 39 -6.35 10.54 6.85
N LYS A 40 -6.62 9.73 5.83
CA LYS A 40 -5.79 8.57 5.50
C LYS A 40 -4.46 8.96 4.90
N ALA A 41 -4.40 10.06 4.14
CA ALA A 41 -3.14 10.64 3.69
C ALA A 41 -2.28 11.06 4.90
N THR A 42 -2.88 11.70 5.91
CA THR A 42 -2.17 12.09 7.13
C THR A 42 -1.72 10.86 7.93
N GLU A 43 -2.59 9.87 8.15
CA GLU A 43 -2.23 8.61 8.83
C GLU A 43 -1.08 7.89 8.13
N MET A 44 -1.09 7.88 6.79
CA MET A 44 -0.01 7.36 5.96
C MET A 44 1.30 8.11 6.23
N ILE A 45 1.27 9.44 6.20
CA ILE A 45 2.45 10.29 6.46
C ILE A 45 2.97 10.11 7.88
N GLU A 46 2.10 10.01 8.89
CA GLU A 46 2.51 9.84 10.28
C GLU A 46 3.16 8.47 10.52
N LYS A 47 2.67 7.42 9.86
CA LYS A 47 3.20 6.07 10.00
C LYS A 47 4.47 5.84 9.16
N SER A 48 4.50 6.31 7.91
CA SER A 48 5.62 6.12 6.98
C SER A 48 6.71 7.18 7.14
N GLY A 49 6.34 8.38 7.61
CA GLY A 49 7.20 9.56 7.57
C GLY A 49 7.29 10.21 6.17
N GLN A 50 6.60 9.68 5.16
CA GLN A 50 6.71 10.14 3.77
C GLN A 50 5.34 10.45 3.14
N MET A 51 5.28 11.51 2.33
CA MET A 51 4.08 11.94 1.59
C MET A 51 3.91 11.29 0.21
N GLY A 52 4.86 10.44 -0.20
CA GLY A 52 4.87 9.87 -1.55
C GLY A 52 4.00 8.62 -1.66
N VAL A 53 3.18 8.54 -2.70
CA VAL A 53 2.47 7.32 -3.13
C VAL A 53 3.26 6.63 -4.26
N PRO A 54 3.11 5.31 -4.46
CA PRO A 54 2.28 4.36 -3.71
C PRO A 54 2.86 4.02 -2.33
N GLN A 55 2.01 3.68 -1.36
CA GLN A 55 2.44 3.07 -0.09
C GLN A 55 1.58 1.86 0.24
N ILE A 56 2.15 0.91 0.97
CA ILE A 56 1.44 -0.28 1.41
C ILE A 56 1.81 -0.59 2.85
N GLU A 57 0.79 -0.87 3.66
CA GLU A 57 0.93 -1.34 5.03
C GLU A 57 0.63 -2.84 5.05
N ILE A 58 1.60 -3.65 5.44
CA ILE A 58 1.47 -5.10 5.58
C ILE A 58 1.72 -5.45 7.04
N ASN A 59 0.71 -5.96 7.76
CA ASN A 59 0.83 -6.31 9.18
C ASN A 59 1.39 -5.18 10.07
N GLY A 60 1.03 -3.92 9.78
CA GLY A 60 1.53 -2.75 10.50
C GLY A 60 2.91 -2.25 10.09
N LYS A 61 3.56 -2.91 9.13
CA LYS A 61 4.79 -2.42 8.50
C LYS A 61 4.46 -1.64 7.24
N MET A 62 4.86 -0.37 7.21
CA MET A 62 4.74 0.45 6.02
C MET A 62 5.93 0.27 5.09
N ILE A 63 5.62 0.05 3.81
CA ILE A 63 6.54 0.09 2.70
C ILE A 63 6.16 1.30 1.85
N VAL A 64 7.15 2.13 1.59
CA VAL A 64 7.00 3.36 0.82
C VAL A 64 7.52 3.12 -0.58
N GLY A 65 6.73 3.49 -1.59
CA GLY A 65 7.05 3.27 -2.99
C GLY A 65 6.56 1.93 -3.51
N PHE A 66 6.85 1.69 -4.79
CA PHE A 66 6.54 0.43 -5.46
C PHE A 66 7.78 -0.46 -5.51
N ASP A 67 8.19 -0.97 -4.34
CA ASP A 67 9.30 -1.91 -4.23
C ASP A 67 8.78 -3.35 -4.30
N LYS A 68 8.68 -3.88 -5.52
CA LYS A 68 8.17 -5.25 -5.76
C LYS A 68 8.84 -6.29 -4.86
N GLU A 69 10.16 -6.21 -4.72
CA GLU A 69 10.94 -7.17 -3.92
C GLU A 69 10.66 -7.05 -2.42
N ALA A 70 10.56 -5.83 -1.88
CA ALA A 70 10.23 -5.60 -0.48
C ALA A 70 8.79 -6.02 -0.16
N ILE A 71 7.86 -5.72 -1.08
CA ILE A 71 6.45 -6.10 -0.97
C ILE A 71 6.32 -7.62 -1.00
N GLU A 72 6.92 -8.29 -1.98
CA GLU A 72 6.88 -9.75 -2.08
C GLU A 72 7.42 -10.41 -0.82
N LYS A 73 8.55 -9.93 -0.31
CA LYS A 73 9.15 -10.44 0.92
C LYS A 73 8.25 -10.27 2.14
N GLU A 74 7.57 -9.14 2.27
CA GLU A 74 6.63 -8.93 3.37
C GLU A 74 5.38 -9.79 3.22
N LEU A 75 4.87 -9.97 2.00
CA LEU A 75 3.75 -10.85 1.70
C LEU A 75 4.08 -12.34 1.90
N GLU A 76 5.33 -12.76 1.72
CA GLU A 76 5.76 -14.14 2.05
C GLU A 76 5.73 -14.43 3.56
N ASN A 77 5.73 -13.40 4.41
CA ASN A 77 5.60 -13.53 5.86
C ASN A 77 4.13 -13.49 6.34
N VAL A 78 3.16 -13.57 5.42
CA VAL A 78 1.72 -13.46 5.67
C VAL A 78 0.99 -14.78 5.43
#